data_AF-A0AA36EX21-F1
#
_entry.id   AF-A0AA36EX21-F1
#
_cell.length_a   1.000
_cell.length_b   1.000
_cell.length_c   1.000
_cell.angle_alpha   90.00
_cell.angle_beta   90.00
_cell.angle_gamma   90.00
#
_symmetry.space_group_name_H-M   'P 1'
#
loop_
_entity.id
_entity.type
_entity.pdbx_description
1 polymer ?
#
loop_
_entity_poly.entity_id
_entity_poly.type
_entity_poly.pdbx_seq_one_letter_code
_entity_poly.pdbx_strand_id
1 'polypeptide(L)'
;MLARSVGDKVACRFPEVSVANHKTIRIAELQQPGSLLVAGTITVASTYAMEAPSMSSNMPIEITSHKEKVPVLKLVNLSKMLYFSVYNYFLAVVLYLITTKCSTTFAPGIVPVRCLQCLCDIETSCKPADCYGGDGPITCGYFHISKAFYDACGSPENSWQQCAKDKYCSSKCIHNYMNKYIYKCFEPNCLNFARLHHGGPSGCSNPNTLLFALRYLKIT
;
A
#
# COMPACT_ATOMS: atom_id res chain seq x y z
N MET A 1 -39.36 4.27 6.31
CA MET A 1 -38.67 3.92 5.05
C MET A 1 -37.40 4.77 4.98
N LEU A 2 -36.24 4.21 5.32
CA LEU A 2 -34.97 4.93 5.28
C LEU A 2 -34.20 4.50 4.02
N ALA A 3 -33.89 5.49 3.17
CA ALA A 3 -33.17 5.35 1.93
C ALA A 3 -31.76 4.79 2.19
N ARG A 4 -31.44 3.65 1.55
CA ARG A 4 -30.06 3.16 1.44
C ARG A 4 -29.36 3.97 0.36
N SER A 5 -28.33 4.72 0.76
CA SER A 5 -27.37 5.35 -0.14
C SER A 5 -26.77 4.29 -1.08
N VAL A 6 -27.02 4.48 -2.38
CA VAL A 6 -26.39 3.73 -3.47
C VAL A 6 -24.99 4.31 -3.64
N GLY A 7 -24.06 3.88 -2.81
CA GLY A 7 -22.64 4.03 -3.12
C GLY A 7 -22.28 3.04 -4.23
N ASP A 8 -21.56 3.52 -5.23
CA ASP A 8 -21.10 2.79 -6.42
C ASP A 8 -20.57 1.39 -6.06
N LYS A 9 -21.43 0.39 -6.16
CA LYS A 9 -21.01 -1.00 -6.01
C LYS A 9 -20.22 -1.35 -7.26
N VAL A 10 -18.90 -1.43 -7.12
CA VAL A 10 -18.05 -2.06 -8.12
C VAL A 10 -18.59 -3.48 -8.32
N ALA A 11 -19.31 -3.69 -9.42
CA ALA A 11 -19.91 -4.98 -9.71
C ALA A 11 -18.80 -6.04 -9.78
N CYS A 12 -18.97 -7.14 -9.05
CA CYS A 12 -18.00 -8.25 -8.99
C CYS A 12 -17.97 -9.11 -10.28
N ARG A 13 -18.53 -8.58 -11.38
CA ARG A 13 -18.68 -9.29 -12.64
C ARG A 13 -17.37 -9.32 -13.43
N PHE A 14 -16.63 -10.42 -13.34
CA PHE A 14 -15.50 -10.66 -14.25
C PHE A 14 -16.02 -10.81 -15.69
N PRO A 15 -15.35 -10.24 -16.71
CA PRO A 15 -15.61 -10.66 -18.08
C PRO A 15 -15.27 -12.16 -18.18
N GLU A 16 -16.10 -12.90 -18.91
CA GLU A 16 -15.88 -14.33 -19.15
C GLU A 16 -14.46 -14.53 -19.67
N VAL A 17 -13.70 -15.41 -19.00
CA VAL A 17 -12.43 -15.90 -19.53
C VAL A 17 -12.78 -16.74 -20.76
N SER A 18 -12.68 -16.15 -21.95
CA SER A 18 -12.64 -16.93 -23.18
C SER A 18 -11.43 -17.84 -23.09
N VAL A 19 -11.68 -19.15 -23.00
CA VAL A 19 -10.66 -20.19 -23.13
C VAL A 19 -10.15 -20.11 -24.58
N ALA A 20 -9.12 -19.29 -24.79
CA ALA A 20 -8.41 -19.25 -26.05
C ALA A 20 -7.55 -20.51 -26.13
N ASN A 21 -7.84 -21.33 -27.14
CA ASN A 21 -7.11 -22.55 -27.45
C ASN A 21 -5.60 -22.35 -27.44
N HIS A 22 -4.93 -23.37 -26.91
CA HIS A 22 -3.50 -23.55 -26.77
C HIS A 22 -2.71 -23.21 -28.06
N LYS A 23 -2.17 -21.99 -28.19
CA LYS A 23 -0.93 -21.69 -28.94
C LYS A 23 -0.48 -20.24 -28.74
N THR A 24 0.69 -20.09 -28.13
CA THR A 24 1.52 -18.87 -28.07
C THR A 24 1.09 -17.83 -27.04
N ILE A 25 1.70 -17.89 -25.86
CA ILE A 25 1.75 -16.77 -24.92
C ILE A 25 2.75 -15.75 -25.48
N ARG A 26 2.25 -14.64 -26.05
CA ARG A 26 3.03 -13.39 -26.06
C ARG A 26 2.71 -12.67 -24.77
N ILE A 27 3.76 -12.33 -24.02
CA ILE A 27 3.67 -11.48 -22.84
C ILE A 27 3.22 -10.10 -23.34
N ALA A 28 1.95 -9.77 -23.12
CA ALA A 28 1.46 -8.42 -23.30
C ALA A 28 1.89 -7.59 -22.09
N GLU A 29 2.84 -6.71 -22.34
CA GLU A 29 3.35 -5.70 -21.43
C GLU A 29 2.20 -4.79 -20.97
N LEU A 30 1.79 -4.92 -19.71
CA LEU A 30 0.90 -3.96 -19.06
C LEU A 30 1.74 -2.74 -18.69
N GLN A 31 1.88 -1.84 -19.65
CA GLN A 31 2.42 -0.51 -19.47
C GLN A 31 1.50 0.29 -18.53
N GLN A 32 1.94 0.51 -17.30
CA GLN A 32 1.30 1.46 -16.40
C GLN A 32 1.63 2.89 -16.87
N PRO A 33 0.64 3.80 -17.03
CA PRO A 33 0.91 5.19 -17.31
C PRO A 33 1.24 5.93 -16.00
N GLY A 34 2.42 6.54 -15.93
CA GLY A 34 2.71 7.56 -14.92
C GLY A 34 3.83 7.22 -13.93
N SER A 35 5.06 7.03 -14.42
CA SER A 35 6.26 7.24 -13.61
C SER A 35 7.23 8.09 -14.41
N LEU A 36 7.32 9.37 -14.01
CA LEU A 36 8.31 10.32 -14.50
C LEU A 36 9.68 9.89 -13.95
N LEU A 37 10.42 9.10 -14.73
CA LEU A 37 11.81 8.79 -14.46
C LEU A 37 12.64 10.06 -14.69
N VAL A 38 12.96 10.77 -13.62
CA VAL A 38 14.03 11.77 -13.61
C VAL A 38 15.34 10.99 -13.63
N ALA A 39 15.95 10.89 -14.80
CA ALA A 39 17.31 10.40 -14.97
C ALA A 39 18.28 11.43 -14.37
N GLY A 40 18.71 11.21 -13.12
CA GLY A 40 19.79 11.95 -12.48
C GLY A 40 21.05 11.08 -12.44
N THR A 41 22.00 11.35 -13.32
CA THR A 41 23.38 10.84 -13.20
C THR A 41 24.09 11.63 -12.10
N ILE A 42 24.38 10.99 -10.97
CA ILE A 42 25.28 11.52 -9.95
C ILE A 42 26.66 10.88 -10.18
N THR A 43 27.53 11.60 -10.87
CA THR A 43 28.98 11.35 -10.84
C THR A 43 29.57 12.10 -9.65
N VAL A 44 30.01 11.38 -8.62
CA VAL A 44 30.85 11.95 -7.55
C VAL A 44 32.30 11.64 -7.92
N ALA A 45 33.00 12.64 -8.47
CA ALA A 45 34.44 12.56 -8.68
C ALA A 45 35.15 12.88 -7.36
N SER A 46 36.02 11.95 -6.94
CA SER A 46 36.98 12.14 -5.87
C SER A 46 38.33 12.48 -6.52
N THR A 47 38.86 13.66 -6.24
CA THR A 47 40.29 13.97 -6.42
C THR A 47 40.70 15.02 -5.40
N TYR A 48 41.49 14.59 -4.42
CA TYR A 48 42.31 15.47 -3.59
C TYR A 48 43.59 15.77 -4.37
N ALA A 49 43.94 17.05 -4.52
CA ALA A 49 45.27 17.48 -4.95
C ALA A 49 45.62 18.73 -4.14
N MET A 50 46.70 18.61 -3.37
CA MET A 50 47.32 19.69 -2.60
C MET A 50 48.35 20.36 -3.50
N GLU A 51 48.26 21.68 -3.68
CA GLU A 51 49.37 22.48 -4.19
C GLU A 51 49.31 23.88 -3.58
N ALA A 52 50.37 24.22 -2.84
CA ALA A 52 50.59 25.52 -2.26
C ALA A 52 51.39 26.39 -3.25
N PRO A 53 51.07 27.69 -3.36
CA PRO A 53 52.08 28.66 -3.76
C PRO A 53 52.32 29.74 -2.70
N SER A 54 53.61 29.98 -2.57
CA SER A 54 54.36 31.03 -1.88
C SER A 54 53.73 32.42 -1.76
N MET A 55 53.94 32.95 -0.55
CA MET A 55 53.88 34.33 -0.09
C MET A 55 54.68 35.30 -0.99
N SER A 56 54.06 36.41 -1.42
CA SER A 56 54.78 37.59 -1.93
C SER A 56 54.11 38.86 -1.43
N SER A 57 54.97 39.77 -0.97
CA SER A 57 54.72 40.95 -0.16
C SER A 57 54.30 42.18 -0.95
N ASN A 58 53.57 43.05 -0.25
CA ASN A 58 53.35 44.48 -0.49
C ASN A 58 52.11 44.87 -1.30
N MET A 59 51.08 45.32 -0.58
CA MET A 59 50.12 46.30 -1.08
C MET A 59 49.84 47.34 0.02
N PRO A 60 49.89 48.65 -0.28
CA PRO A 60 49.66 49.70 0.70
C PRO A 60 48.20 49.73 1.15
N ILE A 61 48.03 49.93 2.45
CA ILE A 61 46.74 50.09 3.11
C ILE A 61 46.26 51.52 2.87
N GLU A 62 45.25 51.69 2.03
CA GLU A 62 44.47 52.92 1.94
C GLU A 62 43.22 52.77 2.81
N ILE A 63 43.24 53.41 3.98
CA ILE A 63 42.11 53.43 4.92
C ILE A 63 41.11 54.49 4.45
N THR A 64 40.24 54.13 3.51
CA THR A 64 39.01 54.90 3.27
C THR A 64 37.95 54.49 4.28
N SER A 65 37.71 55.35 5.26
CA SER A 65 36.62 55.27 6.23
C SER A 65 35.27 55.42 5.50
N HIS A 66 34.74 54.32 4.99
CA HIS A 66 33.34 54.23 4.60
C HIS A 66 32.53 53.78 5.80
N LYS A 67 31.73 54.70 6.36
CA LYS A 67 30.61 54.37 7.25
C LYS A 67 29.60 53.55 6.46
N GLU A 68 29.81 52.23 6.43
CA GLU A 68 28.83 51.31 5.89
C GLU A 68 27.66 51.23 6.88
N LYS A 69 26.51 51.80 6.48
CA LYS A 69 25.25 51.58 7.18
C LYS A 69 24.94 50.09 7.09
N VAL A 70 25.12 49.37 8.19
CA VAL A 70 24.72 47.97 8.32
C VAL A 70 23.25 47.86 7.86
N PRO A 71 22.94 47.08 6.81
CA PRO A 71 21.58 46.96 6.34
C PRO A 71 20.79 46.11 7.34
N VAL A 72 20.08 46.80 8.25
CA VAL A 72 19.08 46.25 9.18
C VAL A 72 18.01 45.41 8.44
N LEU A 73 17.91 45.56 7.12
CA LEU A 73 17.04 44.81 6.22
C LEU A 73 17.38 43.30 6.08
N LYS A 74 18.61 42.86 6.39
CA LYS A 74 18.99 41.42 6.29
C LYS A 74 18.49 40.56 7.45
N LEU A 75 18.33 41.12 8.66
CA LEU A 75 17.91 40.38 9.86
C LEU A 75 16.44 39.96 9.82
N VAL A 76 15.56 40.80 9.24
CA VAL A 76 14.12 40.52 9.15
C VAL A 76 13.80 39.41 8.13
N ASN A 77 14.70 39.17 7.17
CA ASN A 77 14.54 38.12 6.16
C ASN A 77 15.01 36.75 6.66
N LEU A 78 16.00 36.70 7.54
CA LEU A 78 16.53 35.44 8.09
C LEU A 78 15.51 34.76 9.03
N SER A 79 14.80 35.52 9.85
CA SER A 79 13.77 34.99 10.74
C SER A 79 12.57 34.43 9.97
N LYS A 80 12.15 35.08 8.88
CA LYS A 80 11.10 34.57 7.99
C LYS A 80 11.52 33.28 7.28
N MET A 81 12.76 33.22 6.79
CA MET A 81 13.30 32.03 6.12
C MET A 81 13.38 30.82 7.06
N LEU A 82 13.81 31.01 8.31
CA LEU A 82 13.84 29.96 9.33
C LEU A 82 12.42 29.52 9.72
N TYR A 83 11.48 30.46 9.84
CA TYR A 83 10.08 30.16 10.14
C TYR A 83 9.42 29.31 9.06
N PHE A 84 9.60 29.66 7.78
CA PHE A 84 9.11 28.85 6.66
C PHE A 84 9.75 27.44 6.64
N SER A 85 11.04 27.32 6.95
CA SER A 85 11.72 26.02 6.99
C SER A 85 11.18 25.11 8.09
N VAL A 86 11.00 25.65 9.30
CA VAL A 86 10.46 24.89 10.44
C VAL A 86 9.00 24.50 10.20
N TYR A 87 8.21 25.41 9.61
CA TYR A 87 6.81 25.13 9.26
C TYR A 87 6.68 24.01 8.22
N ASN A 88 7.46 24.05 7.14
CA ASN A 88 7.46 23.01 6.12
C ASN A 88 7.92 21.65 6.66
N TYR A 89 8.93 21.65 7.55
CA TYR A 89 9.39 20.44 8.22
C TYR A 89 8.30 19.85 9.13
N PHE A 90 7.66 20.68 9.95
CA PHE A 90 6.56 20.25 10.80
C PHE A 90 5.37 19.71 9.98
N LEU A 91 5.03 20.38 8.87
CA LEU A 91 3.98 19.96 7.96
C LEU A 91 4.31 18.60 7.31
N ALA A 92 5.56 18.38 6.89
CA ALA A 92 6.02 17.11 6.34
C ALA A 92 5.94 15.97 7.36
N VAL A 93 6.35 16.20 8.62
CA VAL A 93 6.25 15.21 9.70
C VAL A 93 4.79 14.87 10.00
N VAL A 94 3.91 15.87 10.07
CA VAL A 94 2.47 15.64 10.29
C VAL A 94 1.85 14.83 9.15
N LEU A 95 2.14 15.16 7.89
CA LEU A 95 1.67 14.39 6.73
C LEU A 95 2.20 12.95 6.73
N TYR A 96 3.45 12.73 7.13
CA TYR A 96 4.03 11.39 7.28
C TYR A 96 3.37 10.58 8.40
N LEU A 97 3.03 11.21 9.53
CA LEU A 97 2.33 10.56 10.63
C LEU A 97 0.86 10.23 10.30
N ILE A 98 0.20 11.03 9.47
CA ILE A 98 -1.18 10.78 9.02
C ILE A 98 -1.21 9.63 8.00
N THR A 99 -0.23 9.55 7.10
CA THR A 99 -0.18 8.49 6.06
C THR A 99 0.19 7.11 6.62
N THR A 100 0.87 7.03 7.76
CA THR A 100 1.40 5.77 8.31
C THR A 100 0.38 4.93 9.10
N LYS A 101 -0.84 5.41 9.35
CA LYS A 101 -1.77 4.77 10.32
C LYS A 101 -3.04 4.16 9.73
N CYS A 102 -3.29 4.27 8.43
CA CYS A 102 -4.42 3.59 7.79
C CYS A 102 -4.09 3.33 6.31
N SER A 103 -3.63 2.12 5.99
CA SER A 103 -3.48 1.73 4.60
C SER A 103 -4.86 1.44 4.03
N THR A 104 -5.32 2.27 3.09
CA THR A 104 -6.62 2.10 2.40
C THR A 104 -6.52 1.22 1.15
N THR A 105 -5.33 0.74 0.84
CA THR A 105 -5.01 -0.10 -0.31
C THR A 105 -4.83 -1.56 0.09
N PHE A 106 -5.01 -2.46 -0.87
CA PHE A 106 -4.67 -3.87 -0.70
C PHE A 106 -3.18 -4.10 -0.91
N ALA A 107 -2.62 -5.09 -0.22
CA ALA A 107 -1.27 -5.58 -0.48
C ALA A 107 -1.19 -6.23 -1.88
N PRO A 108 -0.01 -6.25 -2.51
CA PRO A 108 0.21 -7.00 -3.76
C PRO A 108 0.36 -8.50 -3.48
N GLY A 109 0.00 -9.33 -4.46
CA GLY A 109 0.22 -10.78 -4.41
C GLY A 109 -0.61 -11.56 -5.44
N ILE A 110 -0.77 -12.88 -5.23
CA ILE A 110 -1.37 -13.80 -6.22
C ILE A 110 -2.88 -13.65 -6.43
N VAL A 111 -3.56 -12.95 -5.53
CA VAL A 111 -5.01 -12.76 -5.61
C VAL A 111 -5.28 -11.46 -6.36
N PRO A 112 -5.98 -11.46 -7.50
CA PRO A 112 -6.22 -10.23 -8.25
C PRO A 112 -6.92 -9.16 -7.38
N VAL A 113 -6.57 -7.89 -7.54
CA VAL A 113 -7.11 -6.78 -6.73
C VAL A 113 -8.64 -6.75 -6.74
N ARG A 114 -9.26 -6.99 -7.90
CA ARG A 114 -10.72 -7.07 -8.04
C ARG A 114 -11.32 -8.21 -7.21
N CYS A 115 -10.60 -9.32 -7.11
CA CYS A 115 -10.98 -10.46 -6.29
C CYS A 115 -10.99 -10.11 -4.81
N LEU A 116 -9.92 -9.45 -4.33
CA LEU A 116 -9.83 -8.96 -2.95
C LEU A 116 -10.94 -7.96 -2.64
N GLN A 117 -11.23 -7.05 -3.57
CA GLN A 117 -12.34 -6.11 -3.40
C GLN A 117 -13.67 -6.85 -3.19
N CYS A 118 -13.97 -7.84 -4.02
CA CYS A 118 -15.18 -8.66 -3.87
C CYS A 118 -15.22 -9.48 -2.58
N LEU A 119 -14.09 -10.07 -2.18
CA LEU A 119 -13.95 -10.77 -0.89
C LEU A 119 -14.32 -9.81 0.25
N CYS A 120 -13.69 -8.64 0.25
CA CYS A 120 -13.85 -7.59 1.24
C CYS A 120 -15.31 -7.08 1.32
N ASP A 121 -15.95 -6.86 0.16
CA ASP A 121 -17.32 -6.38 0.07
C ASP A 121 -18.35 -7.40 0.56
N ILE A 122 -18.17 -8.68 0.21
CA ILE A 122 -19.04 -9.77 0.65
C ILE A 122 -18.96 -9.98 2.16
N GLU A 123 -17.77 -9.90 2.72
CA GLU A 123 -17.54 -10.11 4.16
C GLU A 123 -18.05 -8.93 4.99
N THR A 124 -17.69 -7.70 4.62
CA THR A 124 -17.89 -6.53 5.51
C THR A 124 -18.37 -5.25 4.83
N SER A 125 -18.78 -5.32 3.56
CA SER A 125 -18.88 -4.11 2.70
C SER A 125 -17.55 -3.33 2.67
N CYS A 126 -16.46 -4.07 2.75
CA CYS A 126 -15.08 -3.61 2.80
C CYS A 126 -14.79 -2.52 3.84
N LYS A 127 -15.23 -2.78 5.08
CA LYS A 127 -15.02 -1.92 6.25
C LYS A 127 -14.27 -2.67 7.35
N PRO A 128 -13.53 -1.96 8.22
CA PRO A 128 -12.84 -2.59 9.35
C PRO A 128 -13.86 -3.00 10.42
N ALA A 129 -14.54 -4.13 10.21
CA ALA A 129 -15.55 -4.63 11.13
C ALA A 129 -14.95 -5.02 12.49
N ASP A 130 -15.76 -4.89 13.53
CA ASP A 130 -15.42 -5.42 14.85
C ASP A 130 -15.33 -6.95 14.83
N CYS A 131 -14.68 -7.47 15.87
CA CYS A 131 -14.60 -8.90 16.05
C CYS A 131 -15.95 -9.44 16.50
N TYR A 132 -16.45 -10.47 15.82
CA TYR A 132 -17.70 -11.15 16.17
C TYR A 132 -17.48 -12.66 16.17
N GLY A 133 -18.00 -13.33 17.19
CA GLY A 133 -18.13 -14.78 17.26
C GLY A 133 -19.53 -15.11 17.72
N GLY A 134 -20.33 -15.71 16.84
CA GLY A 134 -21.56 -16.41 17.21
C GLY A 134 -21.21 -17.82 17.69
N ASP A 135 -21.87 -18.84 17.14
CA ASP A 135 -21.55 -20.26 17.40
C ASP A 135 -20.24 -20.74 16.74
N GLY A 136 -19.57 -19.86 15.99
CA GLY A 136 -18.35 -20.14 15.24
C GLY A 136 -17.09 -19.48 15.83
N PRO A 137 -15.92 -19.66 15.19
CA PRO A 137 -14.71 -18.97 15.60
C PRO A 137 -14.89 -17.45 15.51
N ILE A 138 -14.31 -16.72 16.47
CA ILE A 138 -14.28 -15.26 16.39
C ILE A 138 -13.50 -14.86 15.14
N THR A 139 -14.10 -13.95 14.37
CA THR A 139 -13.56 -13.40 13.12
C THR A 139 -13.57 -11.87 13.21
N CYS A 140 -12.64 -11.20 12.55
CA CYS A 140 -12.47 -9.74 12.67
C CYS A 140 -12.20 -9.07 11.32
N GLY A 141 -12.50 -7.77 11.25
CA GLY A 141 -11.95 -6.85 10.26
C GLY A 141 -12.41 -7.10 8.82
N TYR A 142 -11.70 -6.52 7.85
CA TYR A 142 -12.13 -6.39 6.45
C TYR A 142 -12.58 -7.70 5.77
N PHE A 143 -11.95 -8.81 6.15
CA PHE A 143 -12.14 -10.12 5.53
C PHE A 143 -12.61 -11.16 6.55
N HIS A 144 -13.22 -10.78 7.68
CA HIS A 144 -13.64 -11.73 8.72
C HIS A 144 -12.55 -12.80 9.03
N ILE A 145 -11.30 -12.36 9.22
CA ILE A 145 -10.17 -13.27 9.45
C ILE A 145 -10.27 -13.83 10.86
N SER A 146 -10.23 -15.16 11.01
CA SER A 146 -10.12 -15.83 12.31
C SER A 146 -8.67 -15.90 12.79
N LYS A 147 -8.46 -16.14 14.09
CA LYS A 147 -7.11 -16.32 14.65
C LYS A 147 -6.35 -17.48 13.97
N ALA A 148 -7.04 -18.58 13.71
CA ALA A 148 -6.45 -19.74 13.02
C ALA A 148 -6.06 -19.43 11.57
N PHE A 149 -6.85 -18.62 10.87
CA PHE A 149 -6.50 -18.16 9.52
C PHE A 149 -5.25 -17.27 9.55
N TYR A 150 -5.18 -16.34 10.50
CA TYR A 150 -4.03 -15.46 10.71
C TYR A 150 -2.74 -16.24 10.99
N ASP A 151 -2.80 -17.23 11.88
CA ASP A 151 -1.66 -18.08 12.18
C ASP A 151 -1.23 -18.88 10.93
N ALA A 152 -2.20 -19.40 10.16
CA ALA A 152 -1.93 -20.17 8.96
C ALA A 152 -1.30 -19.35 7.83
N CYS A 153 -1.58 -18.04 7.76
CA CYS A 153 -1.00 -17.11 6.78
C CYS A 153 0.39 -16.57 7.19
N GLY A 154 0.97 -17.10 8.28
CA GLY A 154 2.32 -16.76 8.73
C GLY A 154 2.40 -15.50 9.59
N SER A 155 1.27 -15.02 10.12
CA SER A 155 1.21 -13.91 11.08
C SER A 155 1.98 -12.67 10.61
N PRO A 156 1.62 -12.08 9.46
CA PRO A 156 2.49 -11.22 8.67
C PRO A 156 2.91 -9.90 9.31
N GLU A 157 2.27 -9.47 10.40
CA GLU A 157 2.66 -8.36 11.31
C GLU A 157 1.53 -8.11 12.33
N ASN A 158 1.84 -7.41 13.44
CA ASN A 158 0.91 -6.98 14.50
C ASN A 158 0.19 -8.12 15.24
N SER A 159 -0.77 -7.77 16.11
CA SER A 159 -1.71 -8.75 16.65
C SER A 159 -2.75 -9.13 15.59
N TRP A 160 -3.33 -10.32 15.70
CA TRP A 160 -4.37 -10.81 14.79
C TRP A 160 -5.50 -9.79 14.57
N GLN A 161 -6.04 -9.21 15.64
CA GLN A 161 -7.16 -8.27 15.56
C GLN A 161 -6.77 -6.95 14.89
N GLN A 162 -5.56 -6.46 15.18
CA GLN A 162 -5.02 -5.26 14.54
C GLN A 162 -4.80 -5.49 13.04
N CYS A 163 -4.17 -6.62 12.69
CA CYS A 163 -3.93 -6.97 11.29
C CYS A 163 -5.24 -7.16 10.52
N ALA A 164 -6.24 -7.81 11.12
CA ALA A 164 -7.55 -8.00 10.50
C ALA A 164 -8.25 -6.66 10.20
N LYS A 165 -8.09 -5.66 11.08
CA LYS A 165 -8.65 -4.30 10.95
C LYS A 165 -7.80 -3.36 10.08
N ASP A 166 -6.62 -3.78 9.62
CA ASP A 166 -5.80 -3.05 8.66
C ASP A 166 -5.96 -3.68 7.27
N LYS A 167 -6.37 -2.89 6.26
CA LYS A 167 -6.71 -3.44 4.94
C LYS A 167 -5.49 -4.05 4.25
N TYR A 168 -4.32 -3.46 4.41
CA TYR A 168 -3.08 -3.93 3.81
C TYR A 168 -2.59 -5.21 4.49
N CYS A 169 -2.53 -5.23 5.82
CA CYS A 169 -2.10 -6.41 6.58
C CYS A 169 -3.04 -7.59 6.36
N SER A 170 -4.36 -7.36 6.43
CA SER A 170 -5.35 -8.42 6.21
C SER A 170 -5.27 -8.98 4.78
N SER A 171 -5.11 -8.15 3.75
CA SER A 171 -4.92 -8.65 2.38
C SER A 171 -3.58 -9.33 2.14
N LYS A 172 -2.48 -8.88 2.78
CA LYS A 172 -1.19 -9.60 2.81
C LYS A 172 -1.37 -11.00 3.41
N CYS A 173 -2.15 -11.11 4.49
CA CYS A 173 -2.50 -12.40 5.08
C CYS A 173 -3.32 -13.28 4.12
N ILE A 174 -4.31 -12.72 3.42
CA ILE A 174 -5.05 -13.45 2.38
C ILE A 174 -4.10 -14.00 1.31
N HIS A 175 -3.18 -13.18 0.78
CA HIS A 175 -2.20 -13.63 -0.21
C HIS A 175 -1.34 -14.78 0.30
N ASN A 176 -0.79 -14.67 1.50
CA ASN A 176 0.03 -15.73 2.10
C ASN A 176 -0.77 -17.02 2.29
N TYR A 177 -2.01 -16.91 2.75
CA TYR A 177 -2.89 -18.05 2.93
C TYR A 177 -3.19 -18.74 1.60
N MET A 178 -3.51 -17.97 0.56
CA MET A 178 -3.77 -18.51 -0.78
C MET A 178 -2.51 -19.16 -1.35
N ASN A 179 -1.34 -18.50 -1.26
CA ASN A 179 -0.06 -19.09 -1.69
C ASN A 179 0.19 -20.44 -1.03
N LYS A 180 -0.16 -20.57 0.25
CA LYS A 180 0.02 -21.81 1.02
C LYS A 180 -0.92 -22.94 0.62
N TYR A 181 -2.17 -22.66 0.24
CA TYR A 181 -3.18 -23.71 0.06
C TYR A 181 -3.76 -23.85 -1.35
N ILE A 182 -3.42 -22.95 -2.29
CA ILE A 182 -4.02 -22.96 -3.63
C ILE A 182 -3.70 -24.22 -4.44
N TYR A 183 -2.60 -24.91 -4.13
CA TYR A 183 -2.27 -26.20 -4.74
C TYR A 183 -3.32 -27.30 -4.46
N LYS A 184 -4.17 -27.11 -3.45
CA LYS A 184 -5.30 -28.02 -3.12
C LYS A 184 -6.54 -27.75 -3.97
N CYS A 185 -6.50 -26.74 -4.82
CA CYS A 185 -7.55 -26.39 -5.76
C CYS A 185 -7.11 -26.71 -7.18
N PHE A 186 -8.07 -26.74 -8.10
CA PHE A 186 -7.79 -27.00 -9.52
C PHE A 186 -6.91 -25.90 -10.14
N GLU A 187 -7.22 -24.63 -9.86
CA GLU A 187 -6.47 -23.48 -10.41
C GLU A 187 -6.61 -22.21 -9.53
N PRO A 188 -5.69 -21.24 -9.63
CA PRO A 188 -5.71 -19.98 -8.89
C PRO A 188 -6.71 -18.97 -9.46
N ASN A 189 -8.01 -19.24 -9.32
CA ASN A 189 -9.08 -18.32 -9.73
C ASN A 189 -9.85 -17.77 -8.51
N CYS A 190 -10.65 -16.72 -8.74
CA CYS A 190 -11.40 -16.05 -7.67
C CYS A 190 -12.40 -16.94 -6.93
N LEU A 191 -13.04 -17.86 -7.65
CA LEU A 191 -13.96 -18.81 -7.04
C LEU A 191 -13.20 -19.67 -6.02
N ASN A 192 -12.03 -20.19 -6.39
CA ASN A 192 -11.22 -21.03 -5.53
C ASN A 192 -10.61 -20.25 -4.36
N PHE A 193 -10.18 -19.00 -4.56
CA PHE A 193 -9.74 -18.13 -3.46
C PHE A 193 -10.86 -17.88 -2.44
N ALA A 194 -12.08 -17.61 -2.91
CA ALA A 194 -13.25 -17.46 -2.05
C ALA A 194 -13.57 -18.75 -1.26
N ARG A 195 -13.48 -19.91 -1.92
CA ARG A 195 -13.69 -21.20 -1.26
C ARG A 195 -12.65 -21.48 -0.18
N LEU A 196 -11.37 -21.22 -0.44
CA LEU A 196 -10.30 -21.35 0.55
C LEU A 196 -10.48 -20.37 1.71
N HIS A 197 -10.90 -19.14 1.42
CA HIS A 197 -11.12 -18.13 2.44
C HIS A 197 -12.16 -18.57 3.48
N HIS A 198 -13.33 -19.02 3.00
CA HIS A 198 -14.45 -19.42 3.86
C HIS A 198 -14.32 -20.85 4.41
N GLY A 199 -13.73 -21.77 3.64
CA GLY A 199 -13.68 -23.20 3.98
C GLY A 199 -12.33 -23.68 4.51
N GLY A 200 -11.34 -22.80 4.63
CA GLY A 200 -10.00 -23.16 5.03
C GLY A 200 -9.26 -24.04 4.01
N PRO A 201 -8.28 -24.87 4.45
CA PRO A 201 -7.41 -25.61 3.54
C PRO A 201 -8.13 -26.65 2.67
N SER A 202 -9.33 -27.08 3.07
CA SER A 202 -10.17 -28.03 2.33
C SER A 202 -11.34 -27.34 1.62
N GLY A 203 -11.34 -26.01 1.53
CA GLY A 203 -12.45 -25.25 0.97
C GLY A 203 -12.80 -25.63 -0.46
N CYS A 204 -11.80 -25.87 -1.31
CA CYS A 204 -12.01 -26.25 -2.71
C CYS A 204 -12.70 -27.62 -2.88
N SER A 205 -12.48 -28.57 -1.98
CA SER A 205 -13.16 -29.88 -2.01
C SER A 205 -14.47 -29.90 -1.22
N ASN A 206 -14.68 -28.96 -0.30
CA ASN A 206 -15.90 -28.92 0.52
C ASN A 206 -17.07 -28.26 -0.24
N PRO A 207 -18.13 -28.98 -0.61
CA PRO A 207 -19.27 -28.44 -1.36
C PRO A 207 -20.01 -27.32 -0.61
N ASN A 208 -19.95 -27.27 0.72
CA ASN A 208 -20.61 -26.23 1.52
C ASN A 208 -20.04 -24.83 1.28
N THR A 209 -18.85 -24.72 0.70
CA THR A 209 -18.24 -23.42 0.34
C THR A 209 -18.75 -22.87 -1.00
N LEU A 210 -19.44 -23.69 -1.81
CA LEU A 210 -19.86 -23.28 -3.14
C LEU A 210 -20.86 -22.12 -3.08
N LEU A 211 -21.85 -22.18 -2.18
CA LEU A 211 -22.84 -21.11 -2.05
C LEU A 211 -22.21 -19.77 -1.67
N PHE A 212 -21.24 -19.78 -0.76
CA PHE A 212 -20.46 -18.59 -0.42
C PHE A 212 -19.68 -18.09 -1.64
N ALA A 213 -18.92 -18.97 -2.31
CA ALA A 213 -18.09 -18.61 -3.45
C ALA A 213 -18.89 -18.14 -4.68
N LEU A 214 -20.14 -18.60 -4.85
CA LEU A 214 -21.01 -18.12 -5.91
C LEU A 214 -21.54 -16.71 -5.66
N ARG A 215 -21.48 -16.17 -4.42
CA ARG A 215 -21.82 -14.76 -4.16
C ARG A 215 -20.93 -13.80 -4.94
N TYR A 216 -19.70 -14.22 -5.26
CA TYR A 216 -18.75 -13.48 -6.09
C TYR A 216 -19.24 -13.31 -7.53
N LEU A 217 -20.03 -14.24 -8.03
CA LEU A 217 -20.60 -14.20 -9.37
C LEU A 217 -21.95 -13.45 -9.42
N LYS A 218 -22.57 -13.16 -8.26
CA LYS A 218 -23.97 -12.74 -8.13
C LYS A 218 -24.18 -11.30 -7.66
N ILE A 219 -23.14 -10.48 -7.50
CA ILE A 219 -23.33 -9.05 -7.25
C ILE A 219 -23.62 -8.37 -8.60
N THR A 220 -24.89 -8.45 -9.01
CA THR A 220 -25.53 -7.75 -10.13
C THR A 220 -26.74 -6.99 -9.62
#